data_AF-A0A1W1IBE3-F1
#
_entry.id   AF-A0A1W1IBE3-F1
#
_cell.length_a   1.000
_cell.length_b   1.000
_cell.length_c   1.000
_cell.angle_alpha   90.00
_cell.angle_beta   90.00
_cell.angle_gamma   90.00
#
_symmetry.space_group_name_H-M   'P 1'
#
loop_
_entity.id
_entity.type
_entity.pdbx_description
1 polymer ?
#
loop_
_entity_poly.entity_id
_entity_poly.type
_entity_poly.pdbx_seq_one_letter_code
_entity_poly.pdbx_strand_id
1 'polypeptide(L)'
;MATRTSGSRRWAAVLLVGLAAANVVLWVYWPPDRMVGREIRLAGPYLHDSDHAFVADMPMVLPSDGLGGEDSRVELYEQGTTQGIPHTAHDVIRSRGGGGFSHWGDRLYFSTSDNSDPNVNGRTYVLRYGAMLPVSLYVGLLLLDFLALAFGIDRVGGRLFGGRMGWQLGIRAVALSAAMVLVIQALFWVLTERALAEQGRKTAEWFRYAFHEGTAMEFAPGESVNFSEHQYLNYALNPQMSYGDAKQFNAAYRIRRGEPIRSRGMVRWRALVLGGSTTFGELIRREQDTWVHQLEQRVRSRCGEACDVINGGVGGYTVLENSLHYLILLNDLRPDLVVLYEGINDVDARLFGVLTPDYSNYRIPWRSEGSVLPRPNPVLAPLSPYRYYFLTRHIVHVRRTGIGGVVSPPRPSLSEWSAALDRNHPDIYRGHLRNLIHLLQGENRRVVVLPQHFIAVKEGDDVFARGVREHNEVNRMIAEEFRTPFLQVLMEPGTFVREDTFDNCHFNERGSKRMAEEVFRFLEGQHLIPPPSRQGVA
;
A
#
# COMPACT_ATOMS: atom_id res chain seq x y z
N MET A 1 -57.53 42.44 -20.16
CA MET A 1 -57.23 41.49 -19.08
C MET A 1 -55.75 41.09 -19.10
N ALA A 2 -54.82 42.05 -18.98
CA ALA A 2 -53.38 41.79 -19.17
C ALA A 2 -52.51 42.80 -18.39
N THR A 3 -52.04 42.43 -17.20
CA THR A 3 -50.99 43.18 -16.44
C THR A 3 -50.31 42.36 -15.32
N ARG A 4 -50.94 41.31 -14.76
CA ARG A 4 -50.38 40.56 -13.60
C ARG A 4 -49.11 39.71 -13.87
N THR A 5 -48.69 39.53 -15.13
CA THR A 5 -47.57 38.64 -15.48
C THR A 5 -46.18 39.30 -15.50
N SER A 6 -46.09 40.63 -15.44
CA SER A 6 -44.79 41.33 -15.53
C SER A 6 -44.05 41.40 -14.18
N GLY A 7 -44.77 41.56 -13.06
CA GLY A 7 -44.20 41.65 -11.72
C GLY A 7 -43.57 40.35 -11.24
N SER A 8 -44.30 39.22 -11.33
CA SER A 8 -43.80 37.90 -10.96
C SER A 8 -42.54 37.50 -11.76
N ARG A 9 -42.50 37.84 -13.05
CA ARG A 9 -41.34 37.61 -13.94
C ARG A 9 -40.11 38.48 -13.63
N ARG A 10 -40.25 39.56 -12.84
CA ARG A 10 -39.13 40.35 -12.30
C ARG A 10 -38.63 39.77 -10.97
N TRP A 11 -39.53 39.43 -10.05
CA TRP A 11 -39.16 38.80 -8.78
C TRP A 11 -38.45 37.45 -8.97
N ALA A 12 -38.91 36.62 -9.91
CA ALA A 12 -38.22 35.38 -10.27
C ALA A 12 -36.78 35.60 -10.80
N ALA A 13 -36.53 36.73 -11.47
CA ALA A 13 -35.20 37.08 -11.97
C ALA A 13 -34.25 37.49 -10.84
N VAL A 14 -34.74 38.33 -9.92
CA VAL A 14 -33.99 38.76 -8.72
C VAL A 14 -33.69 37.56 -7.82
N LEU A 15 -34.66 36.64 -7.66
CA LEU A 15 -34.48 35.40 -6.90
C LEU A 15 -33.39 34.50 -7.51
N LEU A 16 -33.42 34.26 -8.83
CA LEU A 16 -32.41 33.44 -9.52
C LEU A 16 -31.00 34.03 -9.41
N VAL A 17 -30.84 35.35 -9.58
CA VAL A 17 -29.53 36.02 -9.44
C VAL A 17 -29.05 36.01 -7.99
N GLY A 18 -29.95 36.21 -7.01
CA GLY A 18 -29.62 36.12 -5.60
C GLY A 18 -29.20 34.71 -5.17
N LEU A 19 -29.85 33.68 -5.70
CA LEU A 19 -29.49 32.28 -5.48
C LEU A 19 -28.14 31.93 -6.12
N ALA A 20 -27.86 32.37 -7.35
CA ALA A 20 -26.55 32.18 -7.97
C ALA A 20 -25.42 32.92 -7.21
N ALA A 21 -25.68 34.12 -6.67
CA ALA A 21 -24.73 34.82 -5.81
C ALA A 21 -24.48 34.07 -4.48
N ALA A 22 -25.54 33.50 -3.88
CA ALA A 22 -25.41 32.65 -2.69
C ALA A 22 -24.68 31.33 -2.99
N ASN A 23 -24.83 30.76 -4.19
CA ASN A 23 -24.08 29.59 -4.64
C ASN A 23 -22.57 29.88 -4.69
N VAL A 24 -22.15 31.05 -5.21
CA VAL A 24 -20.71 31.44 -5.20
C VAL A 24 -20.16 31.47 -3.77
N VAL A 25 -20.94 31.96 -2.79
CA VAL A 25 -20.56 31.90 -1.38
C VAL A 25 -20.44 30.44 -0.91
N LEU A 26 -21.39 29.56 -1.25
CA LEU A 26 -21.29 28.12 -0.93
C LEU A 26 -20.06 27.46 -1.55
N TRP A 27 -19.67 27.80 -2.79
CA TRP A 27 -18.44 27.28 -3.43
C TRP A 27 -17.17 27.74 -2.71
N VAL A 28 -17.09 29.00 -2.27
CA VAL A 28 -15.93 29.56 -1.56
C VAL A 28 -15.81 29.01 -0.14
N TYR A 29 -16.92 28.92 0.60
CA TYR A 29 -16.91 28.43 1.98
C TYR A 29 -16.97 26.91 2.08
N TRP A 30 -17.46 26.21 1.06
CA TRP A 30 -17.56 24.76 1.03
C TRP A 30 -17.10 24.15 -0.30
N PRO A 31 -15.78 24.19 -0.58
CA PRO A 31 -15.22 23.53 -1.75
C PRO A 31 -15.31 21.98 -1.64
N PRO A 32 -15.19 21.23 -2.74
CA PRO A 32 -15.47 19.80 -2.79
C PRO A 32 -14.61 18.91 -1.88
N ASP A 33 -13.37 19.32 -1.62
CA ASP A 33 -12.41 18.71 -0.71
C ASP A 33 -12.71 19.01 0.77
N ARG A 34 -13.51 20.04 1.07
CA ARG A 34 -13.82 20.45 2.44
C ARG A 34 -14.72 19.42 3.12
N MET A 35 -14.16 18.77 4.13
CA MET A 35 -14.87 17.82 4.97
C MET A 35 -15.71 18.53 6.04
N VAL A 36 -16.95 18.07 6.22
CA VAL A 36 -17.84 18.41 7.33
C VAL A 36 -17.50 17.48 8.49
N GLY A 37 -17.21 18.03 9.67
CA GLY A 37 -17.10 17.21 10.88
C GLY A 37 -18.45 16.54 11.18
N ARG A 38 -18.45 15.21 11.27
CA ARG A 38 -19.57 14.41 11.76
C ARG A 38 -19.12 13.60 12.97
N GLU A 39 -20.08 13.29 13.84
CA GLU A 39 -19.87 12.45 15.01
C GLU A 39 -20.73 11.18 14.88
N ILE A 40 -20.21 10.04 15.30
CA ILE A 40 -20.99 8.82 15.51
C ILE A 40 -20.56 8.15 16.83
N ARG A 41 -21.53 7.77 17.65
CA ARG A 41 -21.26 7.01 18.87
C ARG A 41 -21.02 5.56 18.48
N LEU A 42 -19.89 5.00 18.92
CA LEU A 42 -19.61 3.58 18.75
C LEU A 42 -20.54 2.76 19.65
N ALA A 43 -20.97 1.61 19.13
CA ALA A 43 -21.81 0.66 19.84
C ALA A 43 -20.98 -0.57 20.22
N GLY A 44 -21.05 -0.98 21.48
CA GLY A 44 -20.53 -2.26 21.93
C GLY A 44 -21.50 -3.42 21.67
N PRO A 45 -21.09 -4.67 21.97
CA PRO A 45 -19.83 -5.03 22.61
C PRO A 45 -18.61 -4.85 21.70
N TYR A 46 -17.53 -4.29 22.24
CA TYR A 46 -16.23 -4.17 21.59
C TYR A 46 -15.50 -5.49 21.74
N LEU A 47 -15.01 -6.04 20.63
CA LEU A 47 -14.26 -7.29 20.64
C LEU A 47 -12.90 -7.06 21.32
N HIS A 48 -12.55 -7.87 22.33
CA HIS A 48 -11.20 -7.86 22.88
C HIS A 48 -10.26 -8.51 21.85
N ASP A 49 -9.16 -7.83 21.52
CA ASP A 49 -8.19 -8.29 20.51
C ASP A 49 -6.94 -8.88 21.18
N SER A 50 -6.25 -8.10 22.02
CA SER A 50 -5.10 -8.56 22.82
C SER A 50 -4.69 -7.49 23.83
N ASP A 51 -4.27 -7.91 25.02
CA ASP A 51 -3.78 -7.03 26.10
C ASP A 51 -4.75 -5.85 26.39
N HIS A 52 -4.36 -4.62 26.09
CA HIS A 52 -5.18 -3.41 26.29
C HIS A 52 -6.03 -3.00 25.07
N ALA A 53 -5.95 -3.75 23.95
CA ALA A 53 -6.62 -3.42 22.70
C ALA A 53 -8.01 -4.05 22.57
N PHE A 54 -8.95 -3.23 22.11
CA PHE A 54 -10.31 -3.58 21.73
C PHE A 54 -10.58 -3.13 20.30
N VAL A 55 -11.55 -3.79 19.66
CA VAL A 55 -11.96 -3.53 18.28
C VAL A 55 -13.43 -3.16 18.25
N ALA A 56 -13.73 -2.04 17.59
CA ALA A 56 -15.08 -1.64 17.23
C ALA A 56 -15.28 -1.79 15.71
N ASP A 57 -16.43 -2.31 15.30
CA ASP A 57 -16.84 -2.28 13.89
C ASP A 57 -17.22 -0.84 13.50
N MET A 58 -16.73 -0.39 12.34
CA MET A 58 -17.04 0.92 11.81
C MET A 58 -18.39 0.85 11.05
N PRO A 59 -19.37 1.72 11.38
CA PRO A 59 -20.68 1.70 10.72
C PRO A 59 -20.65 2.21 9.25
N MET A 60 -19.47 2.52 8.72
CA MET A 60 -19.23 2.95 7.35
C MET A 60 -17.76 2.78 6.98
N VAL A 61 -17.51 2.49 5.69
CA VAL A 61 -16.14 2.43 5.14
C VAL A 61 -15.65 3.86 4.90
N LEU A 62 -14.63 4.27 5.64
CA LEU A 62 -13.89 5.52 5.43
C LEU A 62 -12.49 5.22 4.87
N PRO A 63 -11.77 6.21 4.32
CA PRO A 63 -10.33 6.08 4.11
C PRO A 63 -9.65 5.67 5.41
N SER A 64 -8.92 4.57 5.41
CA SER A 64 -8.27 3.99 6.58
C SER A 64 -6.76 4.21 6.53
N ASP A 65 -6.10 4.13 7.70
CA ASP A 65 -4.67 4.41 7.86
C ASP A 65 -3.83 3.55 6.90
N GLY A 66 -4.23 2.28 6.81
CA GLY A 66 -3.74 1.30 5.86
C GLY A 66 -2.22 1.22 5.78
N LEU A 67 -1.77 0.82 4.60
CA LEU A 67 -0.35 0.59 4.30
C LEU A 67 0.34 1.86 3.79
N GLY A 68 -0.46 2.88 3.45
CA GLY A 68 0.00 4.18 2.98
C GLY A 68 0.47 5.10 4.11
N GLY A 69 -0.16 5.03 5.29
CA GLY A 69 0.00 5.97 6.40
C GLY A 69 -1.02 7.11 6.37
N GLU A 70 -1.47 7.52 7.56
CA GLU A 70 -2.26 8.73 7.89
C GLU A 70 -3.39 9.16 6.92
N ASP A 71 -3.89 8.24 6.10
CA ASP A 71 -4.98 8.50 5.15
C ASP A 71 -6.34 8.61 5.90
N SER A 72 -6.42 8.09 7.14
CA SER A 72 -7.58 8.27 8.01
C SER A 72 -7.68 9.70 8.56
N ARG A 73 -8.87 10.29 8.52
CA ARG A 73 -9.18 11.60 9.12
C ARG A 73 -10.22 11.44 10.22
N VAL A 74 -9.98 10.43 11.04
CA VAL A 74 -10.86 9.97 12.11
C VAL A 74 -10.23 10.34 13.45
N GLU A 75 -11.02 10.88 14.36
CA GLU A 75 -10.64 11.19 15.74
C GLU A 75 -11.52 10.38 16.69
N LEU A 76 -10.92 9.67 17.64
CA LEU A 76 -11.65 8.99 18.70
C LEU A 76 -11.74 9.89 19.94
N TYR A 77 -12.92 10.00 20.53
CA TYR A 77 -13.17 10.69 21.79
C TYR A 77 -13.76 9.75 22.83
N GLU A 78 -13.11 9.66 23.98
CA GLU A 78 -13.61 8.98 25.18
C GLU A 78 -14.29 10.02 26.10
N GLN A 79 -15.51 9.70 26.55
CA GLN A 79 -16.42 10.59 27.29
C GLN A 79 -16.68 11.97 26.62
N GLY A 80 -16.37 12.11 25.32
CA GLY A 80 -16.54 13.37 24.58
C GLY A 80 -15.48 14.44 24.88
N THR A 81 -14.48 14.16 25.72
CA THR A 81 -13.45 15.13 26.15
C THR A 81 -12.03 14.63 25.94
N THR A 82 -11.74 13.36 26.19
CA THR A 82 -10.41 12.77 26.00
C THR A 82 -10.25 12.35 24.55
N GLN A 83 -9.43 13.07 23.78
CA GLN A 83 -9.06 12.67 22.43
C GLN A 83 -8.03 11.53 22.50
N GLY A 84 -8.33 10.41 21.84
CA GLY A 84 -7.39 9.30 21.68
C GLY A 84 -6.23 9.66 20.75
N ILE A 85 -5.15 8.88 20.80
CA ILE A 85 -3.94 9.11 20.01
C ILE A 85 -4.12 8.43 18.64
N PRO A 86 -4.27 9.17 17.53
CA PRO A 86 -4.51 8.59 16.20
C PRO A 86 -3.27 7.87 15.66
N HIS A 87 -3.48 7.05 14.62
CA HIS A 87 -2.43 6.35 13.87
C HIS A 87 -1.48 5.51 14.74
N THR A 88 -1.92 5.11 15.94
CA THR A 88 -1.11 4.35 16.88
C THR A 88 -0.93 2.93 16.36
N ALA A 89 0.32 2.48 16.20
CA ALA A 89 0.63 1.12 15.76
C ALA A 89 -0.07 0.09 16.67
N HIS A 90 -0.65 -0.97 16.08
CA HIS A 90 -1.52 -1.88 16.83
C HIS A 90 -0.79 -2.58 17.98
N ASP A 91 0.53 -2.78 17.89
CA ASP A 91 1.34 -3.32 18.99
C ASP A 91 1.49 -2.34 20.17
N VAL A 92 1.51 -1.03 19.92
CA VAL A 92 1.48 0.01 20.97
C VAL A 92 0.09 0.08 21.63
N ILE A 93 -0.99 -0.03 20.84
CA ILE A 93 -2.37 -0.10 21.38
C ILE A 93 -2.51 -1.31 22.32
N ARG A 94 -2.00 -2.48 21.90
CA ARG A 94 -2.01 -3.71 22.72
C ARG A 94 -1.14 -3.57 23.98
N SER A 95 0.15 -3.33 23.80
CA SER A 95 1.17 -3.47 24.85
C SER A 95 1.29 -2.28 25.81
N ARG A 96 0.80 -1.10 25.43
CA ARG A 96 0.79 0.11 26.28
C ARG A 96 -0.60 0.66 26.51
N GLY A 97 -1.45 0.61 25.48
CA GLY A 97 -2.77 1.21 25.49
C GLY A 97 -2.72 2.73 25.68
N GLY A 98 -3.42 3.25 26.68
CA GLY A 98 -3.38 4.66 27.08
C GLY A 98 -4.13 5.58 26.12
N GLY A 99 -5.21 5.12 25.51
CA GLY A 99 -6.03 5.90 24.58
C GLY A 99 -5.56 5.89 23.12
N GLY A 100 -4.55 5.08 22.77
CA GLY A 100 -4.11 4.91 21.38
C GLY A 100 -5.16 4.21 20.51
N PHE A 101 -5.32 4.66 19.27
CA PHE A 101 -6.21 4.04 18.28
C PHE A 101 -5.65 4.07 16.83
N SER A 102 -6.20 3.19 15.98
CA SER A 102 -5.93 3.10 14.54
C SER A 102 -7.18 2.64 13.80
N HIS A 103 -7.44 3.23 12.64
CA HIS A 103 -8.56 2.89 11.77
C HIS A 103 -8.06 2.05 10.60
N TRP A 104 -8.55 0.82 10.48
CA TRP A 104 -8.06 -0.19 9.55
C TRP A 104 -9.21 -0.90 8.82
N GLY A 105 -9.40 -0.60 7.53
CA GLY A 105 -10.49 -1.16 6.72
C GLY A 105 -11.86 -0.69 7.22
N ASP A 106 -12.63 -1.62 7.78
CA ASP A 106 -13.94 -1.44 8.41
C ASP A 106 -13.89 -1.55 9.94
N ARG A 107 -12.70 -1.51 10.54
CA ARG A 107 -12.48 -1.70 11.98
C ARG A 107 -11.69 -0.57 12.62
N LEU A 108 -11.99 -0.28 13.87
CA LEU A 108 -11.23 0.61 14.73
C LEU A 108 -10.57 -0.18 15.84
N TYR A 109 -9.25 -0.28 15.82
CA TYR A 109 -8.44 -0.79 16.93
C TYR A 109 -8.23 0.37 17.90
N PHE A 110 -8.54 0.19 19.19
CA PHE A 110 -8.34 1.23 20.20
C PHE A 110 -8.08 0.66 21.59
N SER A 111 -7.58 1.51 22.47
CA SER A 111 -7.45 1.27 23.91
C SER A 111 -8.15 2.41 24.65
N THR A 112 -8.58 2.17 25.88
CA THR A 112 -9.13 3.23 26.75
C THR A 112 -7.99 4.00 27.42
N SER A 113 -8.24 5.23 27.83
CA SER A 113 -7.20 6.11 28.42
C SER A 113 -6.55 5.59 29.70
N ASP A 114 -7.22 4.68 30.43
CA ASP A 114 -6.73 4.00 31.63
C ASP A 114 -6.66 2.47 31.50
N ASN A 115 -6.75 1.94 30.28
CA ASN A 115 -6.73 0.51 29.95
C ASN A 115 -7.85 -0.34 30.62
N SER A 116 -8.91 0.30 31.13
CA SER A 116 -10.13 -0.39 31.58
C SER A 116 -10.95 -0.94 30.40
N ASP A 117 -11.66 -2.06 30.59
CA ASP A 117 -12.47 -2.69 29.54
C ASP A 117 -13.67 -1.78 29.14
N PRO A 118 -13.75 -1.34 27.86
CA PRO A 118 -14.78 -0.43 27.37
C PRO A 118 -16.20 -1.01 27.38
N ASN A 119 -16.36 -2.32 27.55
CA ASN A 119 -17.66 -2.98 27.67
C ASN A 119 -18.29 -2.81 29.07
N VAL A 120 -17.47 -2.64 30.11
CA VAL A 120 -17.92 -2.61 31.51
C VAL A 120 -17.58 -1.32 32.25
N ASN A 121 -16.65 -0.49 31.72
CA ASN A 121 -16.26 0.77 32.35
C ASN A 121 -17.33 1.90 32.24
N GLY A 122 -18.44 1.65 31.54
CA GLY A 122 -19.58 2.57 31.43
C GLY A 122 -19.33 3.84 30.62
N ARG A 123 -18.18 3.95 29.93
CA ARG A 123 -17.80 5.14 29.17
C ARG A 123 -18.42 5.14 27.77
N THR A 124 -18.47 6.33 27.17
CA THR A 124 -18.91 6.52 25.79
C THR A 124 -17.73 6.80 24.88
N TYR A 125 -17.73 6.17 23.71
CA TYR A 125 -16.72 6.37 22.68
C TYR A 125 -17.41 6.98 21.46
N VAL A 126 -16.94 8.15 21.04
CA VAL A 126 -17.50 8.93 19.93
C VAL A 126 -16.42 9.11 18.89
N LEU A 127 -16.74 8.72 17.67
CA LEU A 127 -15.86 8.82 16.53
C LEU A 127 -16.22 10.07 15.74
N ARG A 128 -15.31 11.06 15.69
CA ARG A 128 -15.41 12.18 14.75
C ARG A 128 -14.74 11.81 13.45
N TYR A 129 -15.33 12.22 12.33
CA TYR A 129 -14.77 11.98 11.01
C TYR A 129 -15.17 13.09 10.04
N GLY A 130 -14.30 13.33 9.07
CA GLY A 130 -14.60 14.21 7.95
C GLY A 130 -15.49 13.54 6.91
N ALA A 131 -16.70 14.07 6.70
CA ALA A 131 -17.61 13.65 5.63
C ALA A 131 -17.76 14.75 4.57
N MET A 132 -17.52 14.43 3.30
CA MET A 132 -17.77 15.37 2.21
C MET A 132 -19.28 15.54 1.96
N LEU A 133 -19.68 16.72 1.47
CA LEU A 133 -21.03 16.93 0.98
C LEU A 133 -21.33 16.02 -0.23
N PRO A 134 -22.60 15.59 -0.41
CA PRO A 134 -22.95 14.67 -1.50
C PRO A 134 -22.80 15.36 -2.86
N VAL A 135 -22.31 14.63 -3.88
CA VAL A 135 -22.12 15.16 -5.24
C VAL A 135 -23.43 15.75 -5.81
N SER A 136 -24.58 15.19 -5.45
CA SER A 136 -25.90 15.69 -5.84
C SER A 136 -26.17 17.14 -5.40
N LEU A 137 -25.57 17.61 -4.30
CA LEU A 137 -25.67 19.01 -3.89
C LEU A 137 -24.95 19.91 -4.90
N TYR A 138 -23.69 19.62 -5.21
CA TYR A 138 -22.91 20.38 -6.19
C TYR A 138 -23.53 20.34 -7.59
N VAL A 139 -24.08 19.18 -8.01
CA VAL A 139 -24.88 19.08 -9.25
C VAL A 139 -26.10 20.00 -9.20
N GLY A 140 -26.81 20.06 -8.07
CA GLY A 140 -27.92 20.98 -7.86
C GLY A 140 -27.52 22.46 -7.95
N LEU A 141 -26.38 22.84 -7.36
CA LEU A 141 -25.83 24.20 -7.46
C LEU A 141 -25.47 24.54 -8.91
N LEU A 142 -24.73 23.67 -9.61
CA LEU A 142 -24.36 23.85 -11.02
C LEU A 142 -25.58 23.96 -11.94
N LEU A 143 -26.63 23.17 -11.70
CA LEU A 143 -27.89 23.26 -12.45
C LEU A 143 -28.60 24.60 -12.18
N LEU A 144 -28.59 25.09 -10.94
CA LEU A 144 -29.16 26.39 -10.60
C LEU A 144 -28.39 27.53 -11.28
N ASP A 145 -27.06 27.49 -11.24
CA ASP A 145 -26.18 28.47 -11.89
C ASP A 145 -26.38 28.47 -13.42
N PHE A 146 -26.48 27.29 -14.03
CA PHE A 146 -26.79 27.12 -15.44
C PHE A 146 -28.16 27.70 -15.82
N LEU A 147 -29.20 27.41 -15.02
CA LEU A 147 -30.56 27.92 -15.26
C LEU A 147 -30.64 29.45 -15.07
N ALA A 148 -29.95 30.00 -14.06
CA ALA A 148 -29.85 31.44 -13.85
C ALA A 148 -29.14 32.14 -15.02
N LEU A 149 -28.03 31.57 -15.50
CA LEU A 149 -27.27 32.07 -16.65
C LEU A 149 -28.09 31.97 -17.95
N ALA A 150 -28.72 30.83 -18.23
CA ALA A 150 -29.57 30.62 -19.40
C ALA A 150 -30.73 31.63 -19.45
N PHE A 151 -31.38 31.86 -18.31
CA PHE A 151 -32.43 32.86 -18.15
C PHE A 151 -31.90 34.30 -18.31
N GLY A 152 -30.69 34.59 -17.81
CA GLY A 152 -30.00 35.87 -18.02
C GLY A 152 -29.72 36.13 -19.51
N ILE A 153 -29.19 35.14 -20.22
CA ILE A 153 -28.92 35.18 -21.66
C ILE A 153 -30.20 35.45 -22.46
N ASP A 154 -31.32 34.79 -22.14
CA ASP A 154 -32.61 35.05 -22.79
C ASP A 154 -33.07 36.51 -22.58
N ARG A 155 -33.02 37.00 -21.33
CA ARG A 155 -33.50 38.33 -20.93
C ARG A 155 -32.65 39.48 -21.46
N VAL A 156 -31.33 39.31 -21.55
CA VAL A 156 -30.38 40.35 -21.96
C VAL A 156 -30.11 40.29 -23.46
N GLY A 157 -29.98 39.08 -24.02
CA GLY A 157 -29.69 38.89 -25.45
C GLY A 157 -30.77 39.45 -26.37
N GLY A 158 -32.05 39.41 -25.95
CA GLY A 158 -33.15 40.05 -26.67
C GLY A 158 -33.18 41.58 -26.64
N ARG A 159 -32.30 42.23 -25.85
CA ARG A 159 -32.19 43.69 -25.74
C ARG A 159 -30.91 44.25 -26.37
N LEU A 160 -29.81 43.53 -26.29
CA LEU A 160 -28.51 44.00 -26.81
C LEU A 160 -28.31 43.72 -28.31
N PHE A 161 -28.91 42.66 -28.86
CA PHE A 161 -28.69 42.24 -30.25
C PHE A 161 -29.93 42.46 -31.11
N GLY A 162 -30.11 43.68 -31.65
CA GLY A 162 -31.18 44.05 -32.59
C GLY A 162 -31.00 43.45 -34.00
N GLY A 163 -30.88 42.12 -34.10
CA GLY A 163 -30.57 41.40 -35.34
C GLY A 163 -31.65 40.40 -35.77
N ARG A 164 -31.52 39.86 -37.00
CA ARG A 164 -32.40 38.82 -37.55
C ARG A 164 -32.48 37.61 -36.60
N MET A 165 -33.67 37.03 -36.45
CA MET A 165 -33.98 35.96 -35.49
C MET A 165 -32.97 34.78 -35.49
N GLY A 166 -32.48 34.36 -36.65
CA GLY A 166 -31.47 33.30 -36.77
C GLY A 166 -30.13 33.62 -36.09
N TRP A 167 -29.67 34.87 -36.12
CA TRP A 167 -28.43 35.28 -35.44
C TRP A 167 -28.59 35.30 -33.92
N GLN A 168 -29.74 35.74 -33.42
CA GLN A 168 -30.06 35.68 -31.99
C GLN A 168 -30.09 34.23 -31.49
N LEU A 169 -30.69 33.31 -32.25
CA LEU A 169 -30.71 31.87 -31.93
C LEU A 169 -29.29 31.27 -31.94
N GLY A 170 -28.46 31.61 -32.92
CA GLY A 170 -27.06 31.17 -32.98
C GLY A 170 -26.22 31.62 -31.78
N ILE A 171 -26.27 32.91 -31.43
CA ILE A 171 -25.54 33.46 -30.26
C ILE A 171 -26.03 32.80 -28.96
N ARG A 172 -27.33 32.60 -28.80
CA ARG A 172 -27.91 31.89 -27.64
C ARG A 172 -27.42 30.45 -27.55
N ALA A 173 -27.41 29.71 -28.66
CA ALA A 173 -26.91 28.35 -28.71
C ALA A 173 -25.43 28.29 -28.29
N VAL A 174 -24.57 29.13 -28.87
CA VAL A 174 -23.13 29.20 -28.51
C VAL A 174 -22.93 29.54 -27.03
N ALA A 175 -23.66 30.52 -26.49
CA ALA A 175 -23.54 30.90 -25.09
C ALA A 175 -24.01 29.80 -24.11
N LEU A 176 -25.09 29.10 -24.44
CA LEU A 176 -25.59 27.96 -23.66
C LEU A 176 -24.65 26.74 -23.76
N SER A 177 -24.06 26.48 -24.93
CA SER A 177 -23.03 25.46 -25.09
C SER A 177 -21.78 25.78 -24.29
N ALA A 178 -21.31 27.03 -24.29
CA ALA A 178 -20.18 27.47 -23.47
C ALA A 178 -20.49 27.33 -21.95
N ALA A 179 -21.69 27.73 -21.52
CA ALA A 179 -22.15 27.53 -20.15
C ALA A 179 -22.19 26.05 -19.75
N MET A 180 -22.68 25.18 -20.64
CA MET A 180 -22.69 23.72 -20.42
C MET A 180 -21.28 23.15 -20.33
N VAL A 181 -20.34 23.62 -21.15
CA VAL A 181 -18.92 23.24 -21.04
C VAL A 181 -18.37 23.63 -19.67
N LEU A 182 -18.63 24.85 -19.18
CA LEU A 182 -18.19 25.27 -17.83
C LEU A 182 -18.80 24.42 -16.71
N VAL A 183 -20.09 24.05 -16.82
CA VAL A 183 -20.76 23.12 -15.88
C VAL A 183 -20.07 21.76 -15.88
N ILE A 184 -19.74 21.21 -17.06
CA ILE A 184 -19.01 19.94 -17.18
C ILE A 184 -17.61 20.05 -16.56
N GLN A 185 -16.87 21.14 -16.83
CA GLN A 185 -15.55 21.37 -16.22
C GLN A 185 -15.62 21.44 -14.69
N ALA A 186 -16.60 22.16 -14.14
CA ALA A 186 -16.80 22.27 -12.71
C ALA A 186 -17.22 20.94 -12.06
N LEU A 187 -18.14 20.18 -12.69
CA LEU A 187 -18.55 18.86 -12.22
C LEU A 187 -17.37 17.88 -12.15
N PHE A 188 -16.56 17.79 -13.20
CA PHE A 188 -15.40 16.90 -13.20
C PHE A 188 -14.28 17.39 -12.28
N TRP A 189 -14.19 18.68 -11.98
CA TRP A 189 -13.31 19.19 -10.93
C TRP A 189 -13.77 18.73 -9.54
N VAL A 190 -15.07 18.88 -9.21
CA VAL A 190 -15.68 18.35 -7.97
C VAL A 190 -15.39 16.86 -7.80
N LEU A 191 -15.57 16.07 -8.85
CA LEU A 191 -15.29 14.63 -8.84
C LEU A 191 -13.80 14.32 -8.66
N THR A 192 -12.91 15.16 -9.19
CA THR A 192 -11.46 15.03 -9.04
C THR A 192 -11.02 15.29 -7.61
N GLU A 193 -11.34 16.46 -7.04
CA GLU A 193 -10.97 16.80 -5.66
C GLU A 193 -11.52 15.79 -4.64
N ARG A 194 -12.78 15.39 -4.83
CA ARG A 194 -13.40 14.33 -4.04
C ARG A 194 -12.62 13.02 -4.13
N ALA A 195 -12.29 12.56 -5.33
CA ALA A 195 -11.52 11.33 -5.52
C ALA A 195 -10.10 11.44 -4.94
N LEU A 196 -9.44 12.60 -5.02
CA LEU A 196 -8.13 12.81 -4.39
C LEU A 196 -8.21 12.70 -2.86
N ALA A 197 -9.21 13.33 -2.25
CA ALA A 197 -9.38 13.31 -0.80
C ALA A 197 -9.95 11.98 -0.27
N GLU A 198 -10.73 11.23 -1.07
CA GLU A 198 -11.14 9.84 -0.78
C GLU A 198 -9.97 8.84 -0.95
N GLN A 199 -9.03 9.10 -1.86
CA GLN A 199 -7.87 8.22 -2.11
C GLN A 199 -6.62 8.63 -1.31
N GLY A 200 -6.68 9.62 -0.44
CA GLY A 200 -5.60 9.91 0.50
C GLY A 200 -4.37 10.63 -0.08
N ARG A 201 -3.41 10.94 0.80
CA ARG A 201 -2.38 11.98 0.57
C ARG A 201 -1.44 11.63 -0.59
N LYS A 202 -1.01 10.37 -0.67
CA LYS A 202 -0.09 9.89 -1.72
C LYS A 202 -0.68 10.01 -3.13
N THR A 203 -1.99 9.75 -3.27
CA THR A 203 -2.70 9.91 -4.55
C THR A 203 -2.73 11.38 -5.00
N ALA A 204 -2.93 12.31 -4.06
CA ALA A 204 -2.88 13.76 -4.31
C ALA A 204 -1.47 14.30 -4.63
N GLU A 205 -0.41 13.66 -4.13
CA GLU A 205 0.97 13.95 -4.54
C GLU A 205 1.25 13.48 -5.97
N TRP A 206 0.87 12.25 -6.32
CA TRP A 206 1.04 11.71 -7.68
C TRP A 206 0.26 12.51 -8.73
N PHE A 207 -0.95 12.98 -8.39
CA PHE A 207 -1.76 13.81 -9.28
C PHE A 207 -1.14 15.18 -9.56
N ARG A 208 -0.70 15.91 -8.52
CA ARG A 208 -0.03 17.21 -8.69
C ARG A 208 1.29 17.07 -9.45
N TYR A 209 2.03 15.99 -9.24
CA TYR A 209 3.24 15.68 -10.01
C TYR A 209 2.93 15.49 -11.50
N ALA A 210 1.95 14.64 -11.84
CA ALA A 210 1.61 14.35 -13.23
C ALA A 210 1.19 15.62 -14.01
N PHE A 211 0.50 16.54 -13.36
CA PHE A 211 0.04 17.81 -13.96
C PHE A 211 0.98 19.02 -13.68
N HIS A 212 2.19 18.78 -13.14
CA HIS A 212 3.23 19.79 -12.90
C HIS A 212 2.80 21.00 -12.03
N GLU A 213 1.92 20.80 -11.05
CA GLU A 213 1.46 21.84 -10.12
C GLU A 213 2.45 22.10 -8.95
N GLY A 214 3.74 22.24 -9.27
CA GLY A 214 4.81 22.46 -8.31
C GLY A 214 6.20 22.11 -8.84
N THR A 215 7.25 22.54 -8.14
CA THR A 215 8.65 22.33 -8.51
C THR A 215 9.03 20.86 -8.70
N ALA A 216 9.91 20.59 -9.66
CA ALA A 216 10.38 19.26 -10.01
C ALA A 216 10.93 18.50 -8.79
N MET A 217 10.20 17.47 -8.36
CA MET A 217 10.75 16.39 -7.53
C MET A 217 11.44 15.38 -8.45
N GLU A 218 12.64 14.94 -8.08
CA GLU A 218 13.29 13.76 -8.67
C GLU A 218 12.45 12.53 -8.32
N PHE A 219 11.65 12.06 -9.29
CA PHE A 219 10.65 11.03 -9.09
C PHE A 219 10.68 10.07 -10.28
N ALA A 220 11.10 8.82 -10.04
CA ALA A 220 11.21 7.75 -11.04
C ALA A 220 10.37 6.55 -10.56
N PRO A 221 9.14 6.35 -11.05
CA PRO A 221 8.15 5.57 -10.30
C PRO A 221 7.83 4.14 -10.76
N GLY A 222 7.71 3.23 -9.79
CA GLY A 222 6.88 2.00 -9.78
C GLY A 222 6.60 1.59 -8.33
N GLU A 223 5.41 1.25 -7.84
CA GLU A 223 4.06 1.13 -8.43
C GLU A 223 3.09 2.16 -7.78
N SER A 224 3.54 3.38 -7.48
CA SER A 224 4.46 4.11 -8.32
C SER A 224 5.56 4.82 -7.52
N VAL A 225 6.21 4.14 -6.56
CA VAL A 225 7.34 4.69 -5.77
C VAL A 225 8.41 3.66 -5.36
N ASN A 226 8.05 2.52 -4.76
CA ASN A 226 9.00 1.64 -4.04
C ASN A 226 10.02 0.91 -4.92
N PHE A 227 9.76 0.81 -6.22
CA PHE A 227 10.52 0.05 -7.21
C PHE A 227 10.90 0.93 -8.41
N SER A 228 11.94 0.51 -9.11
CA SER A 228 12.46 1.11 -10.35
C SER A 228 12.81 0.01 -11.35
N GLU A 229 12.66 0.30 -12.64
CA GLU A 229 13.04 -0.59 -13.74
C GLU A 229 14.52 -1.01 -13.60
N HIS A 230 14.83 -2.29 -13.81
CA HIS A 230 16.20 -2.81 -13.69
C HIS A 230 16.53 -3.79 -14.80
N GLN A 231 17.61 -3.54 -15.54
CA GLN A 231 17.90 -4.19 -16.83
C GLN A 231 18.00 -5.73 -16.75
N TYR A 232 18.49 -6.26 -15.62
CA TYR A 232 18.68 -7.72 -15.42
C TYR A 232 17.75 -8.34 -14.39
N LEU A 233 17.13 -7.54 -13.51
CA LEU A 233 16.21 -8.04 -12.46
C LEU A 233 14.74 -7.78 -12.82
N ASN A 234 14.50 -7.18 -14.00
CA ASN A 234 13.23 -6.59 -14.43
C ASN A 234 12.83 -5.35 -13.59
N TYR A 235 12.88 -5.46 -12.28
CA TYR A 235 12.65 -4.40 -11.31
C TYR A 235 13.57 -4.55 -10.09
N ALA A 236 13.79 -3.48 -9.35
CA ALA A 236 14.51 -3.50 -8.07
C ALA A 236 13.99 -2.37 -7.16
N LEU A 237 14.31 -2.38 -5.86
CA LEU A 237 13.89 -1.30 -4.96
C LEU A 237 14.47 0.07 -5.39
N ASN A 238 13.68 1.13 -5.17
CA ASN A 238 13.99 2.49 -5.60
C ASN A 238 14.56 3.33 -4.45
N PRO A 239 15.88 3.57 -4.39
CA PRO A 239 16.52 4.23 -3.26
C PRO A 239 16.16 5.71 -3.10
N GLN A 240 15.48 6.32 -4.08
CA GLN A 240 15.02 7.69 -3.93
C GLN A 240 13.78 7.82 -3.05
N MET A 241 13.04 6.73 -2.85
CA MET A 241 11.74 6.76 -2.20
C MET A 241 11.78 6.27 -0.75
N SER A 242 10.82 6.77 0.03
CA SER A 242 10.59 6.36 1.41
C SER A 242 9.60 5.21 1.49
N TYR A 243 9.83 4.26 2.39
CA TYR A 243 8.86 3.25 2.79
C TYR A 243 8.32 3.59 4.18
N GLY A 244 7.00 3.49 4.35
CA GLY A 244 6.33 4.13 5.48
C GLY A 244 6.68 5.63 5.52
N ASP A 245 7.39 6.02 6.58
CA ASP A 245 7.69 7.40 6.94
C ASP A 245 9.19 7.78 6.77
N ALA A 246 10.03 6.86 6.26
CA ALA A 246 11.48 7.05 6.21
C ALA A 246 12.12 6.50 4.92
N LYS A 247 13.27 7.07 4.53
CA LYS A 247 14.15 6.46 3.51
C LYS A 247 14.81 5.22 4.11
N GLN A 248 14.40 4.04 3.66
CA GLN A 248 14.84 2.74 4.16
C GLN A 248 15.35 1.82 3.04
N PHE A 249 15.81 2.39 1.92
CA PHE A 249 16.27 1.65 0.75
C PHE A 249 17.72 2.00 0.42
N ASN A 250 18.58 0.98 0.33
CA ASN A 250 19.98 1.16 0.02
C ASN A 250 20.22 1.33 -1.49
N ALA A 251 20.93 2.39 -1.89
CA ALA A 251 21.16 2.71 -3.30
C ALA A 251 22.09 1.76 -4.06
N ALA A 252 23.11 1.21 -3.38
CA ALA A 252 24.06 0.29 -4.00
C ALA A 252 23.45 -1.11 -4.14
N TYR A 253 22.88 -1.63 -3.06
CA TYR A 253 22.45 -3.02 -2.98
C TYR A 253 20.97 -3.23 -3.37
N ARG A 254 20.16 -2.18 -3.45
CA ARG A 254 18.72 -2.23 -3.81
C ARG A 254 17.89 -3.11 -2.88
N ILE A 255 18.16 -2.99 -1.59
CA ILE A 255 17.56 -3.74 -0.48
C ILE A 255 16.98 -2.82 0.59
N ARG A 256 16.14 -3.36 1.48
CA ARG A 256 15.65 -2.63 2.65
C ARG A 256 16.74 -2.49 3.72
N ARG A 257 17.24 -1.26 3.89
CA ARG A 257 18.24 -0.89 4.90
C ARG A 257 18.28 0.63 5.10
N GLY A 258 18.06 1.09 6.33
CA GLY A 258 18.14 2.49 6.74
C GLY A 258 19.47 2.89 7.40
N GLU A 259 20.15 1.96 8.09
CA GLU A 259 21.50 2.21 8.64
C GLU A 259 22.62 1.91 7.61
N PRO A 260 23.72 2.70 7.56
CA PRO A 260 24.81 2.45 6.62
C PRO A 260 25.41 1.04 6.76
N ILE A 261 25.50 0.31 5.64
CA ILE A 261 26.10 -1.03 5.63
C ILE A 261 27.60 -0.92 5.85
N ARG A 262 28.08 -1.55 6.93
CA ARG A 262 29.49 -1.53 7.31
C ARG A 262 30.35 -2.30 6.31
N SER A 263 31.56 -1.79 6.07
CA SER A 263 32.54 -2.47 5.22
C SER A 263 32.96 -3.80 5.84
N ARG A 264 33.32 -4.78 5.01
CA ARG A 264 33.60 -6.16 5.49
C ARG A 264 34.72 -6.23 6.54
N GLY A 265 35.64 -5.28 6.57
CA GLY A 265 36.72 -5.19 7.58
C GLY A 265 36.28 -4.70 8.96
N MET A 266 35.11 -4.06 9.07
CA MET A 266 34.52 -3.65 10.36
C MET A 266 33.56 -4.70 10.94
N VAL A 267 33.38 -5.82 10.24
CA VAL A 267 32.38 -6.85 10.53
C VAL A 267 33.09 -8.17 10.80
N ARG A 268 32.81 -8.77 11.96
CA ARG A 268 33.29 -10.09 12.36
C ARG A 268 32.50 -11.21 11.68
N TRP A 269 31.19 -11.01 11.53
CA TRP A 269 30.28 -11.99 10.95
C TRP A 269 29.07 -11.30 10.32
N ARG A 270 28.66 -11.76 9.13
CA ARG A 270 27.50 -11.25 8.39
C ARG A 270 26.58 -12.39 7.96
N ALA A 271 25.30 -12.27 8.27
CA ALA A 271 24.26 -12.99 7.56
C ALA A 271 23.62 -12.12 6.46
N LEU A 272 23.20 -12.75 5.37
CA LEU A 272 22.31 -12.18 4.36
C LEU A 272 21.04 -13.03 4.29
N VAL A 273 19.87 -12.42 4.40
CA VAL A 273 18.58 -13.12 4.25
C VAL A 273 18.02 -12.83 2.85
N LEU A 274 17.82 -13.87 2.04
CA LEU A 274 17.18 -13.78 0.72
C LEU A 274 15.71 -14.21 0.80
N GLY A 275 14.89 -13.71 -0.11
CA GLY A 275 13.48 -14.06 -0.21
C GLY A 275 12.60 -12.92 -0.75
N GLY A 276 11.29 -13.13 -0.70
CA GLY A 276 10.30 -12.21 -1.25
C GLY A 276 9.90 -11.05 -0.32
N SER A 277 8.66 -10.60 -0.50
CA SER A 277 7.96 -9.64 0.36
C SER A 277 7.92 -10.03 1.84
N THR A 278 7.86 -11.33 2.13
CA THR A 278 7.88 -11.90 3.48
C THR A 278 9.25 -11.77 4.17
N THR A 279 10.34 -11.67 3.42
CA THR A 279 11.69 -11.30 3.93
C THR A 279 11.84 -9.78 4.04
N PHE A 280 11.41 -9.04 3.02
CA PHE A 280 11.40 -7.58 2.99
C PHE A 280 10.63 -6.95 4.17
N GLY A 281 9.66 -7.68 4.72
CA GLY A 281 8.73 -7.17 5.72
C GLY A 281 7.73 -6.22 5.08
N GLU A 282 7.10 -6.66 3.99
CA GLU A 282 6.01 -5.90 3.39
C GLU A 282 4.92 -5.66 4.44
N LEU A 283 4.21 -4.53 4.30
CA LEU A 283 3.19 -4.04 5.23
C LEU A 283 3.75 -3.46 6.55
N ILE A 284 4.92 -3.91 7.02
CA ILE A 284 5.62 -3.34 8.19
C ILE A 284 6.20 -1.95 7.84
N ARG A 285 5.73 -0.89 8.50
CA ARG A 285 6.13 0.50 8.20
C ARG A 285 7.63 0.77 8.35
N ARG A 286 8.24 0.29 9.45
CA ARG A 286 9.63 0.60 9.81
C ARG A 286 10.51 -0.65 9.73
N GLU A 287 11.69 -0.54 9.13
CA GLU A 287 12.70 -1.63 9.09
C GLU A 287 12.92 -2.26 10.48
N GLN A 288 12.94 -1.45 11.54
CA GLN A 288 13.17 -1.87 12.92
C GLN A 288 12.19 -2.94 13.41
N ASP A 289 10.97 -2.96 12.87
CA ASP A 289 9.91 -3.89 13.27
C ASP A 289 9.89 -5.17 12.40
N THR A 290 10.70 -5.23 11.34
CA THR A 290 10.82 -6.42 10.48
C THR A 290 11.56 -7.55 11.20
N TRP A 291 11.19 -8.80 10.90
CA TRP A 291 11.80 -9.97 11.55
C TRP A 291 13.31 -10.06 11.30
N VAL A 292 13.81 -9.62 10.14
CA VAL A 292 15.25 -9.63 9.83
C VAL A 292 16.00 -8.63 10.70
N HIS A 293 15.46 -7.44 10.96
CA HIS A 293 16.07 -6.48 11.89
C HIS A 293 15.95 -6.95 13.34
N GLN A 294 14.82 -7.55 13.73
CA GLN A 294 14.64 -8.15 15.06
C GLN A 294 15.60 -9.32 15.31
N LEU A 295 15.99 -10.05 14.25
CA LEU A 295 17.04 -11.07 14.26
C LEU A 295 18.44 -10.42 14.34
N GLU A 296 18.68 -9.32 13.62
CA GLU A 296 19.93 -8.55 13.72
C GLU A 296 20.23 -8.10 15.16
N GLN A 297 19.22 -7.56 15.86
CA GLN A 297 19.38 -7.13 17.26
C GLN A 297 19.72 -8.29 18.20
N ARG A 298 19.13 -9.48 17.99
CA ARG A 298 19.44 -10.70 18.77
C ARG A 298 20.84 -11.24 18.46
N VAL A 299 21.27 -11.15 17.20
CA VAL A 299 22.64 -11.49 16.79
C VAL A 299 23.65 -10.51 17.42
N ARG A 300 23.40 -9.20 17.38
CA ARG A 300 24.28 -8.17 17.95
C ARG A 300 24.44 -8.32 19.46
N SER A 301 23.34 -8.53 20.21
CA SER A 301 23.41 -8.77 21.66
C SER A 301 24.22 -10.03 22.01
N ARG A 302 24.29 -11.00 21.08
CA ARG A 302 24.92 -12.30 21.29
C ARG A 302 26.36 -12.44 20.79
N CYS A 303 26.77 -11.76 19.72
CA CYS A 303 28.15 -11.83 19.19
C CYS A 303 28.88 -10.48 19.10
N GLY A 304 28.24 -9.40 19.56
CA GLY A 304 28.74 -8.03 19.62
C GLY A 304 28.34 -7.21 18.40
N GLU A 305 28.47 -5.89 18.50
CA GLU A 305 28.09 -4.96 17.43
C GLU A 305 28.72 -5.28 16.08
N ALA A 306 29.94 -5.85 16.04
CA ALA A 306 30.60 -6.26 14.80
C ALA A 306 29.90 -7.43 14.06
N CYS A 307 28.72 -7.87 14.49
CA CYS A 307 27.86 -8.76 13.73
C CYS A 307 26.71 -7.98 13.04
N ASP A 308 26.33 -8.36 11.83
CA ASP A 308 25.12 -7.87 11.17
C ASP A 308 24.32 -8.96 10.46
N VAL A 309 23.04 -8.66 10.24
CA VAL A 309 22.09 -9.47 9.47
C VAL A 309 21.43 -8.54 8.47
N ILE A 310 21.70 -8.77 7.19
CA ILE A 310 21.25 -7.90 6.10
C ILE A 310 19.94 -8.45 5.54
N ASN A 311 18.91 -7.61 5.49
CA ASN A 311 17.65 -7.92 4.80
C ASN A 311 17.86 -7.76 3.29
N GLY A 312 17.98 -8.87 2.57
CA GLY A 312 18.08 -8.91 1.11
C GLY A 312 16.73 -9.08 0.40
N GLY A 313 15.61 -9.07 1.12
CA GLY A 313 14.30 -9.36 0.55
C GLY A 313 13.77 -8.25 -0.35
N VAL A 314 13.09 -8.63 -1.44
CA VAL A 314 12.40 -7.71 -2.36
C VAL A 314 11.01 -8.26 -2.68
N GLY A 315 10.00 -7.38 -2.68
CA GLY A 315 8.61 -7.78 -2.95
C GLY A 315 8.45 -8.51 -4.28
N GLY A 316 7.74 -9.65 -4.29
CA GLY A 316 7.47 -10.43 -5.50
C GLY A 316 8.62 -11.23 -6.10
N TYR A 317 9.85 -11.18 -5.56
CA TYR A 317 11.00 -11.93 -6.10
C TYR A 317 10.83 -13.45 -5.93
N THR A 318 11.09 -14.16 -7.02
CA THR A 318 11.26 -15.62 -7.11
C THR A 318 12.70 -16.02 -6.77
N VAL A 319 12.96 -17.32 -6.60
CA VAL A 319 14.32 -17.82 -6.34
C VAL A 319 15.30 -17.47 -7.49
N LEU A 320 14.80 -17.32 -8.72
CA LEU A 320 15.61 -16.90 -9.87
C LEU A 320 16.04 -15.43 -9.77
N GLU A 321 15.15 -14.54 -9.33
CA GLU A 321 15.47 -13.13 -9.11
C GLU A 321 16.37 -12.94 -7.88
N ASN A 322 16.14 -13.70 -6.80
CA ASN A 322 17.05 -13.72 -5.65
C ASN A 322 18.45 -14.25 -6.03
N SER A 323 18.54 -15.24 -6.93
CA SER A 323 19.81 -15.74 -7.46
C SER A 323 20.56 -14.68 -8.28
N LEU A 324 19.84 -13.99 -9.18
CA LEU A 324 20.42 -12.90 -9.98
C LEU A 324 20.84 -11.73 -9.07
N HIS A 325 19.98 -11.30 -8.14
CA HIS A 325 20.25 -10.18 -7.24
C HIS A 325 21.46 -10.45 -6.35
N TYR A 326 21.59 -11.70 -5.88
CA TYR A 326 22.80 -12.16 -5.21
C TYR A 326 24.05 -11.99 -6.07
N LEU A 327 24.04 -12.58 -7.28
CA LEU A 327 25.18 -12.58 -8.19
C LEU A 327 25.64 -11.17 -8.58
N ILE A 328 24.71 -10.26 -8.87
CA ILE A 328 25.05 -8.95 -9.46
C ILE A 328 25.19 -7.80 -8.47
N LEU A 329 24.65 -7.91 -7.24
CA LEU A 329 24.73 -6.83 -6.24
C LEU A 329 25.10 -7.32 -4.83
N LEU A 330 24.53 -8.43 -4.33
CA LEU A 330 24.66 -8.77 -2.91
C LEU A 330 25.91 -9.58 -2.54
N ASN A 331 26.59 -10.22 -3.50
CA ASN A 331 27.82 -10.98 -3.26
C ASN A 331 28.94 -10.10 -2.66
N ASP A 332 29.03 -8.83 -3.07
CA ASP A 332 30.00 -7.85 -2.56
C ASP A 332 29.92 -7.62 -1.05
N LEU A 333 28.74 -7.89 -0.44
CA LEU A 333 28.57 -7.88 1.02
C LEU A 333 29.43 -8.93 1.72
N ARG A 334 29.85 -9.97 0.99
CA ARG A 334 30.62 -11.15 1.42
C ARG A 334 30.09 -11.77 2.73
N PRO A 335 28.83 -12.27 2.72
CA PRO A 335 28.24 -12.92 3.89
C PRO A 335 28.99 -14.20 4.28
N ASP A 336 28.92 -14.53 5.56
CA ASP A 336 29.43 -15.77 6.17
C ASP A 336 28.33 -16.83 6.36
N LEU A 337 27.07 -16.38 6.28
CA LEU A 337 25.84 -17.17 6.29
C LEU A 337 24.84 -16.54 5.31
N VAL A 338 24.16 -17.37 4.53
CA VAL A 338 22.98 -16.96 3.74
C VAL A 338 21.76 -17.75 4.23
N VAL A 339 20.69 -17.03 4.56
CA VAL A 339 19.41 -17.59 5.01
C VAL A 339 18.42 -17.47 3.86
N LEU A 340 17.91 -18.59 3.37
CA LEU A 340 16.98 -18.66 2.25
C LEU A 340 15.56 -18.83 2.78
N TYR A 341 14.74 -17.77 2.66
CA TYR A 341 13.31 -17.82 2.92
C TYR A 341 12.59 -17.66 1.57
N GLU A 342 12.56 -18.75 0.80
CA GLU A 342 12.27 -18.78 -0.64
C GLU A 342 11.01 -19.61 -0.97
N GLY A 343 10.45 -19.41 -2.16
CA GLY A 343 9.49 -20.34 -2.76
C GLY A 343 8.04 -19.89 -2.85
N ILE A 344 7.60 -18.85 -2.13
CA ILE A 344 6.19 -18.42 -2.14
C ILE A 344 5.77 -17.77 -3.48
N ASN A 345 6.61 -16.92 -4.06
CA ASN A 345 6.35 -16.29 -5.36
C ASN A 345 6.51 -17.27 -6.53
N ASP A 346 7.31 -18.32 -6.32
CA ASP A 346 7.49 -19.42 -7.26
C ASP A 346 6.23 -20.30 -7.35
N VAL A 347 5.37 -20.32 -6.31
CA VAL A 347 4.02 -20.93 -6.39
C VAL A 347 3.12 -20.12 -7.32
N ASP A 348 3.17 -18.79 -7.25
CA ASP A 348 2.44 -17.92 -8.17
C ASP A 348 2.83 -18.23 -9.63
N ALA A 349 4.12 -18.38 -9.92
CA ALA A 349 4.60 -18.72 -11.26
C ALA A 349 3.99 -20.02 -11.83
N ARG A 350 3.68 -21.00 -10.97
CA ARG A 350 3.05 -22.28 -11.34
C ARG A 350 1.57 -22.14 -11.72
N LEU A 351 0.91 -21.04 -11.40
CA LEU A 351 -0.50 -20.82 -11.77
C LEU A 351 -0.67 -20.50 -13.27
N PHE A 352 0.35 -19.91 -13.90
CA PHE A 352 0.26 -19.35 -15.25
C PHE A 352 0.63 -20.36 -16.34
N GLY A 353 -0.31 -20.67 -17.24
CA GLY A 353 -0.04 -21.41 -18.48
C GLY A 353 0.74 -22.71 -18.27
N VAL A 354 1.74 -22.96 -19.12
CA VAL A 354 2.73 -24.04 -18.93
C VAL A 354 3.99 -23.40 -18.34
N LEU A 355 4.47 -23.93 -17.21
CA LEU A 355 5.66 -23.40 -16.53
C LEU A 355 6.93 -23.62 -17.37
N THR A 356 7.77 -22.60 -17.47
CA THR A 356 9.06 -22.67 -18.17
C THR A 356 10.23 -22.45 -17.20
N PRO A 357 11.43 -23.03 -17.46
CA PRO A 357 12.62 -22.84 -16.60
C PRO A 357 13.22 -21.43 -16.58
N ASP A 358 12.64 -20.47 -17.30
CA ASP A 358 13.01 -19.06 -17.27
C ASP A 358 11.90 -18.17 -16.69
N TYR A 359 10.80 -18.78 -16.22
CA TYR A 359 9.56 -18.13 -15.78
C TYR A 359 8.96 -17.14 -16.79
N SER A 360 9.25 -17.27 -18.09
CA SER A 360 8.64 -16.45 -19.16
C SER A 360 7.12 -16.65 -19.31
N ASN A 361 6.57 -17.74 -18.75
CA ASN A 361 5.12 -17.93 -18.59
C ASN A 361 4.48 -16.99 -17.55
N TYR A 362 5.28 -16.48 -16.60
CA TYR A 362 4.86 -15.69 -15.44
C TYR A 362 5.39 -14.26 -15.45
N ARG A 363 6.58 -14.01 -16.03
CA ARG A 363 7.27 -12.72 -15.92
C ARG A 363 7.33 -12.00 -17.27
N ILE A 364 6.76 -10.79 -17.30
CA ILE A 364 6.74 -9.86 -18.43
C ILE A 364 7.79 -8.76 -18.16
N PRO A 365 8.63 -8.40 -19.14
CA PRO A 365 9.54 -7.27 -19.00
C PRO A 365 8.81 -5.95 -18.78
N TRP A 366 9.17 -5.23 -17.72
CA TRP A 366 8.74 -3.86 -17.45
C TRP A 366 9.37 -2.95 -18.50
N ARG A 367 8.54 -2.34 -19.36
CA ARG A 367 8.95 -1.47 -20.46
C ARG A 367 8.22 -0.14 -20.37
N SER A 368 8.59 0.70 -19.41
CA SER A 368 7.87 1.97 -19.15
C SER A 368 8.75 3.22 -19.22
N GLU A 369 9.97 3.10 -19.76
CA GLU A 369 10.95 4.19 -19.83
C GLU A 369 11.20 4.81 -18.44
N GLY A 370 11.21 3.98 -17.40
CA GLY A 370 11.39 4.41 -16.01
C GLY A 370 10.17 5.05 -15.31
N SER A 371 8.95 5.00 -15.87
CA SER A 371 7.73 5.51 -15.19
C SER A 371 6.47 4.67 -15.44
N VAL A 372 5.90 4.09 -14.37
CA VAL A 372 4.57 3.42 -14.45
C VAL A 372 3.42 4.41 -14.75
N LEU A 373 3.58 5.71 -14.46
CA LEU A 373 2.57 6.72 -14.81
C LEU A 373 2.85 7.27 -16.23
N PRO A 374 1.87 7.23 -17.16
CA PRO A 374 2.02 7.84 -18.48
C PRO A 374 2.05 9.37 -18.35
N ARG A 375 2.73 10.07 -19.26
CA ARG A 375 2.69 11.54 -19.28
C ARG A 375 1.30 12.03 -19.73
N PRO A 376 0.64 12.97 -19.03
CA PRO A 376 -0.61 13.55 -19.50
C PRO A 376 -0.44 14.23 -20.86
N ASN A 377 -1.48 14.18 -21.68
CA ASN A 377 -1.53 14.91 -22.95
C ASN A 377 -1.63 16.42 -22.66
N PRO A 378 -0.67 17.25 -23.09
CA PRO A 378 -0.63 18.67 -22.74
C PRO A 378 -1.80 19.48 -23.33
N VAL A 379 -2.42 19.02 -24.42
CA VAL A 379 -3.60 19.66 -25.03
C VAL A 379 -4.86 19.39 -24.19
N LEU A 380 -4.95 18.21 -23.58
CA LEU A 380 -6.10 17.80 -22.77
C LEU A 380 -5.94 18.14 -21.28
N ALA A 381 -4.72 18.38 -20.81
CA ALA A 381 -4.41 18.68 -19.41
C ALA A 381 -5.25 19.80 -18.78
N PRO A 382 -5.65 20.89 -19.49
CA PRO A 382 -6.54 21.92 -18.93
C PRO A 382 -8.00 21.47 -18.72
N LEU A 383 -8.40 20.29 -19.21
CA LEU A 383 -9.78 19.82 -19.16
C LEU A 383 -10.02 18.93 -17.92
N SER A 384 -10.82 19.38 -16.97
CA SER A 384 -11.19 18.61 -15.77
C SER A 384 -11.70 17.18 -16.07
N PRO A 385 -12.52 16.91 -17.12
CA PRO A 385 -12.90 15.55 -17.48
C PRO A 385 -11.69 14.65 -17.81
N TYR A 386 -10.67 15.20 -18.47
CA TYR A 386 -9.43 14.47 -18.74
C TYR A 386 -8.59 14.29 -17.47
N ARG A 387 -8.53 15.29 -16.59
CA ARG A 387 -7.83 15.16 -15.29
C ARG A 387 -8.46 14.08 -14.40
N TYR A 388 -9.79 14.04 -14.33
CA TYR A 388 -10.54 13.00 -13.62
C TYR A 388 -10.34 11.60 -14.23
N TYR A 389 -10.42 11.50 -15.56
CA TYR A 389 -10.11 10.26 -16.28
C TYR A 389 -8.68 9.79 -15.97
N PHE A 390 -7.71 10.69 -16.01
CA PHE A 390 -6.31 10.36 -15.76
C PHE A 390 -6.08 9.89 -14.32
N LEU A 391 -6.67 10.59 -13.33
CA LEU A 391 -6.66 10.19 -11.92
C LEU A 391 -7.22 8.78 -11.75
N THR A 392 -8.44 8.53 -12.22
CA THR A 392 -9.14 7.26 -12.01
C THR A 392 -8.55 6.10 -12.81
N ARG A 393 -8.10 6.34 -14.05
CA ARG A 393 -7.62 5.29 -14.98
C ARG A 393 -6.14 4.99 -14.86
N HIS A 394 -5.30 5.97 -14.49
CA HIS A 394 -3.86 5.77 -14.39
C HIS A 394 -3.39 5.79 -12.93
N ILE A 395 -3.63 6.86 -12.19
CA ILE A 395 -3.06 7.02 -10.84
C ILE A 395 -3.67 6.02 -9.83
N VAL A 396 -5.01 6.01 -9.71
CA VAL A 396 -5.74 5.13 -8.78
C VAL A 396 -5.62 3.66 -9.19
N HIS A 397 -5.58 3.38 -10.50
CA HIS A 397 -5.37 2.03 -11.00
C HIS A 397 -3.97 1.51 -10.64
N VAL A 398 -2.90 2.26 -10.98
CA VAL A 398 -1.51 1.87 -10.71
C VAL A 398 -1.29 1.61 -9.22
N ARG A 399 -1.80 2.48 -8.32
CA ARG A 399 -1.73 2.29 -6.85
C ARG A 399 -2.28 0.93 -6.40
N ARG A 400 -3.28 0.39 -7.10
CA ARG A 400 -3.99 -0.86 -6.72
C ARG A 400 -3.42 -2.11 -7.40
N THR A 401 -2.68 -1.94 -8.49
CA THR A 401 -2.23 -3.05 -9.35
C THR A 401 -0.94 -3.71 -8.84
N GLY A 402 -0.11 -2.97 -8.09
CA GLY A 402 1.16 -3.47 -7.53
C GLY A 402 2.16 -3.91 -8.60
N ILE A 403 3.30 -4.46 -8.17
CA ILE A 403 4.39 -4.79 -9.11
C ILE A 403 4.03 -6.00 -9.95
N GLY A 404 3.35 -6.98 -9.36
CA GLY A 404 2.84 -8.17 -10.07
C GLY A 404 1.96 -7.81 -11.27
N GLY A 405 1.10 -6.80 -11.19
CA GLY A 405 0.29 -6.40 -12.35
C GLY A 405 1.02 -5.51 -13.37
N VAL A 406 2.29 -5.15 -13.13
CA VAL A 406 3.20 -4.53 -14.11
C VAL A 406 4.10 -5.59 -14.75
N VAL A 407 4.59 -6.55 -13.97
CA VAL A 407 5.63 -7.51 -14.38
C VAL A 407 5.14 -8.95 -14.58
N SER A 408 3.84 -9.20 -14.49
CA SER A 408 3.22 -10.51 -14.74
C SER A 408 1.91 -10.35 -15.49
N PRO A 409 1.45 -11.38 -16.25
CA PRO A 409 0.15 -11.33 -16.90
C PRO A 409 -0.98 -11.32 -15.87
N PRO A 410 -2.22 -10.97 -16.25
CA PRO A 410 -3.38 -11.07 -15.37
C PRO A 410 -3.49 -12.47 -14.75
N ARG A 411 -3.70 -12.54 -13.43
CA ARG A 411 -3.82 -13.83 -12.72
C ARG A 411 -4.95 -14.68 -13.33
N PRO A 412 -4.76 -16.00 -13.49
CA PRO A 412 -5.81 -16.92 -13.92
C PRO A 412 -6.92 -17.00 -12.86
N SER A 413 -8.10 -17.46 -13.28
CA SER A 413 -9.25 -17.58 -12.38
C SER A 413 -9.03 -18.65 -11.32
N LEU A 414 -9.62 -18.47 -10.12
CA LEU A 414 -9.42 -19.36 -8.97
C LEU A 414 -9.77 -20.83 -9.29
N SER A 415 -10.76 -21.07 -10.15
CA SER A 415 -11.15 -22.41 -10.61
C SER A 415 -10.08 -23.13 -11.43
N GLU A 416 -9.12 -22.41 -12.03
CA GLU A 416 -8.03 -22.99 -12.81
C GLU A 416 -6.82 -23.37 -11.94
N TRP A 417 -6.72 -22.87 -10.71
CA TRP A 417 -5.50 -22.95 -9.90
C TRP A 417 -5.10 -24.38 -9.54
N SER A 418 -6.04 -25.28 -9.19
CA SER A 418 -5.68 -26.68 -8.91
C SER A 418 -5.09 -27.33 -10.16
N ALA A 419 -5.80 -27.26 -11.29
CA ALA A 419 -5.34 -27.83 -12.55
C ALA A 419 -4.03 -27.20 -13.05
N ALA A 420 -3.73 -25.95 -12.67
CA ALA A 420 -2.45 -25.31 -12.93
C ALA A 420 -1.32 -25.90 -12.07
N LEU A 421 -1.51 -26.04 -10.75
CA LEU A 421 -0.54 -26.67 -9.86
C LEU A 421 -0.32 -28.16 -10.19
N ASP A 422 -1.38 -28.88 -10.59
CA ASP A 422 -1.34 -30.29 -11.01
C ASP A 422 -0.52 -30.45 -12.31
N ARG A 423 -0.63 -29.49 -13.24
CA ARG A 423 0.11 -29.45 -14.51
C ARG A 423 1.56 -29.03 -14.33
N ASN A 424 1.79 -28.03 -13.49
CA ASN A 424 3.09 -27.38 -13.29
C ASN A 424 3.69 -27.87 -11.97
N HIS A 425 4.37 -29.03 -11.99
CA HIS A 425 5.03 -29.61 -10.81
C HIS A 425 6.23 -28.74 -10.33
N PRO A 426 6.59 -28.72 -9.03
CA PRO A 426 7.65 -27.85 -8.50
C PRO A 426 9.10 -28.21 -8.89
N ASP A 427 9.33 -29.09 -9.88
CA ASP A 427 10.69 -29.51 -10.28
C ASP A 427 11.56 -28.36 -10.81
N ILE A 428 10.94 -27.38 -11.49
CA ILE A 428 11.65 -26.18 -11.97
C ILE A 428 12.13 -25.35 -10.76
N TYR A 429 11.26 -25.14 -9.76
CA TYR A 429 11.65 -24.48 -8.50
C TYR A 429 12.76 -25.26 -7.78
N ARG A 430 12.66 -26.59 -7.70
CA ARG A 430 13.70 -27.47 -7.15
C ARG A 430 15.04 -27.28 -7.88
N GLY A 431 15.03 -27.21 -9.20
CA GLY A 431 16.22 -26.98 -10.02
C GLY A 431 16.89 -25.62 -9.74
N HIS A 432 16.10 -24.56 -9.60
CA HIS A 432 16.66 -23.24 -9.30
C HIS A 432 17.19 -23.12 -7.87
N LEU A 433 16.46 -23.64 -6.86
CA LEU A 433 16.94 -23.64 -5.47
C LEU A 433 18.22 -24.48 -5.31
N ARG A 434 18.30 -25.63 -5.99
CA ARG A 434 19.53 -26.44 -6.09
C ARG A 434 20.70 -25.61 -6.64
N ASN A 435 20.48 -24.86 -7.72
CA ASN A 435 21.53 -24.06 -8.35
C ASN A 435 21.99 -22.90 -7.45
N LEU A 436 21.07 -22.23 -6.76
CA LEU A 436 21.40 -21.17 -5.80
C LEU A 436 22.25 -21.71 -4.64
N ILE A 437 21.86 -22.84 -4.03
CA ILE A 437 22.61 -23.42 -2.91
C ILE A 437 23.99 -23.93 -3.38
N HIS A 438 24.08 -24.50 -4.57
CA HIS A 438 25.35 -24.92 -5.16
C HIS A 438 26.31 -23.74 -5.39
N LEU A 439 25.80 -22.62 -5.94
CA LEU A 439 26.54 -21.37 -6.08
C LEU A 439 27.05 -20.87 -4.72
N LEU A 440 26.14 -20.74 -3.74
CA LEU A 440 26.46 -20.23 -2.41
C LEU A 440 27.52 -21.09 -1.70
N GLN A 441 27.36 -22.41 -1.70
CA GLN A 441 28.37 -23.31 -1.11
C GLN A 441 29.70 -23.29 -1.89
N GLY A 442 29.67 -23.14 -3.22
CA GLY A 442 30.87 -22.97 -4.05
C GLY A 442 31.67 -21.71 -3.72
N GLU A 443 31.00 -20.65 -3.27
CA GLU A 443 31.63 -19.44 -2.73
C GLU A 443 32.00 -19.54 -1.23
N ASN A 444 31.93 -20.73 -0.64
CA ASN A 444 32.18 -21.00 0.77
C ASN A 444 31.21 -20.25 1.73
N ARG A 445 29.99 -19.93 1.27
CA ARG A 445 28.92 -19.45 2.14
C ARG A 445 28.31 -20.63 2.90
N ARG A 446 28.10 -20.49 4.20
CA ARG A 446 27.17 -21.38 4.92
C ARG A 446 25.75 -21.01 4.49
N VAL A 447 24.86 -22.00 4.39
CA VAL A 447 23.48 -21.79 3.97
C VAL A 447 22.52 -22.38 5.01
N VAL A 448 21.38 -21.72 5.19
CA VAL A 448 20.22 -22.22 5.96
C VAL A 448 18.98 -22.05 5.11
N VAL A 449 18.08 -23.04 5.14
CA VAL A 449 16.80 -22.99 4.42
C VAL A 449 15.65 -22.88 5.42
N LEU A 450 14.76 -21.93 5.19
CA LEU A 450 13.54 -21.70 5.98
C LEU A 450 12.31 -22.02 5.12
N PRO A 451 11.36 -22.85 5.59
CA PRO A 451 10.09 -23.07 4.89
C PRO A 451 9.15 -21.87 5.05
N GLN A 452 8.43 -21.52 3.98
CA GLN A 452 7.47 -20.42 3.93
C GLN A 452 6.27 -20.65 4.84
N HIS A 453 5.89 -19.61 5.59
CA HIS A 453 4.64 -19.58 6.32
C HIS A 453 3.48 -19.11 5.43
N PHE A 454 2.35 -19.82 5.44
CA PHE A 454 1.12 -19.42 4.77
C PHE A 454 -0.11 -19.97 5.51
N ILE A 455 -1.10 -19.09 5.76
CA ILE A 455 -2.41 -19.42 6.36
C ILE A 455 -3.50 -19.12 5.32
N ALA A 456 -4.46 -20.03 5.17
CA ALA A 456 -5.63 -19.80 4.34
C ALA A 456 -6.66 -18.92 5.08
N VAL A 457 -7.08 -17.81 4.45
CA VAL A 457 -8.00 -16.81 5.02
C VAL A 457 -9.11 -16.42 4.03
N LYS A 458 -8.88 -16.60 2.73
CA LYS A 458 -9.71 -16.16 1.60
C LYS A 458 -9.99 -17.32 0.65
N GLU A 459 -10.99 -17.13 -0.22
CA GLU A 459 -11.31 -18.08 -1.29
C GLU A 459 -10.09 -18.34 -2.20
N GLY A 460 -9.81 -19.61 -2.48
CA GLY A 460 -8.66 -20.06 -3.29
C GLY A 460 -7.34 -20.23 -2.51
N ASP A 461 -7.25 -19.73 -1.28
CA ASP A 461 -6.03 -19.87 -0.47
C ASP A 461 -5.69 -21.34 -0.14
N ASP A 462 -6.67 -22.23 0.00
CA ASP A 462 -6.41 -23.65 0.27
C ASP A 462 -5.58 -24.31 -0.86
N VAL A 463 -5.84 -23.89 -2.10
CA VAL A 463 -5.11 -24.34 -3.30
C VAL A 463 -3.72 -23.71 -3.33
N PHE A 464 -3.59 -22.41 -3.04
CA PHE A 464 -2.29 -21.76 -2.96
C PHE A 464 -1.42 -22.34 -1.83
N ALA A 465 -2.00 -22.57 -0.66
CA ALA A 465 -1.37 -23.23 0.48
C ALA A 465 -0.92 -24.65 0.15
N ARG A 466 -1.61 -25.36 -0.77
CA ARG A 466 -1.14 -26.65 -1.30
C ARG A 466 0.18 -26.47 -2.06
N GLY A 467 0.25 -25.51 -2.97
CA GLY A 467 1.48 -25.15 -3.68
C GLY A 467 2.62 -24.74 -2.73
N VAL A 468 2.33 -23.98 -1.66
CA VAL A 468 3.32 -23.62 -0.63
C VAL A 468 3.81 -24.85 0.14
N ARG A 469 2.93 -25.79 0.50
CA ARG A 469 3.33 -27.07 1.14
C ARG A 469 4.23 -27.90 0.23
N GLU A 470 3.90 -27.99 -1.07
CA GLU A 470 4.73 -28.66 -2.08
C GLU A 470 6.12 -28.01 -2.21
N HIS A 471 6.21 -26.67 -2.13
CA HIS A 471 7.50 -25.95 -2.17
C HIS A 471 8.29 -26.09 -0.87
N ASN A 472 7.64 -26.12 0.28
CA ASN A 472 8.30 -26.37 1.56
C ASN A 472 8.88 -27.79 1.65
N GLU A 473 8.23 -28.77 1.02
CA GLU A 473 8.78 -30.12 0.90
C GLU A 473 10.00 -30.16 -0.03
N VAL A 474 9.99 -29.39 -1.14
CA VAL A 474 11.19 -29.17 -1.96
C VAL A 474 12.32 -28.50 -1.17
N ASN A 475 11.99 -27.50 -0.34
CA ASN A 475 12.97 -26.83 0.54
C ASN A 475 13.63 -27.82 1.51
N ARG A 476 12.83 -28.71 2.13
CA ARG A 476 13.30 -29.77 3.03
C ARG A 476 14.22 -30.76 2.29
N MET A 477 13.76 -31.30 1.15
CA MET A 477 14.52 -32.27 0.36
C MET A 477 15.87 -31.72 -0.12
N ILE A 478 15.90 -30.47 -0.59
CA ILE A 478 17.14 -29.84 -1.07
C ILE A 478 18.08 -29.50 0.11
N ALA A 479 17.55 -29.09 1.26
CA ALA A 479 18.37 -28.88 2.45
C ALA A 479 19.06 -30.17 2.91
N GLU A 480 18.35 -31.31 2.90
CA GLU A 480 18.93 -32.64 3.15
C GLU A 480 19.99 -33.02 2.11
N GLU A 481 19.70 -32.81 0.82
CA GLU A 481 20.60 -33.13 -0.30
C GLU A 481 21.95 -32.39 -0.18
N PHE A 482 21.91 -31.11 0.19
CA PHE A 482 23.09 -30.24 0.37
C PHE A 482 23.64 -30.21 1.81
N ARG A 483 23.10 -31.05 2.72
CA ARG A 483 23.46 -31.12 4.15
C ARG A 483 23.47 -29.75 4.83
N THR A 484 22.49 -28.92 4.50
CA THR A 484 22.31 -27.56 5.00
C THR A 484 21.18 -27.54 6.03
N PRO A 485 21.28 -26.79 7.15
CA PRO A 485 20.24 -26.84 8.17
C PRO A 485 18.90 -26.29 7.68
N PHE A 486 17.82 -26.98 8.05
CA PHE A 486 16.43 -26.65 7.72
C PHE A 486 15.62 -26.40 8.99
N LEU A 487 14.88 -25.28 9.05
CA LEU A 487 14.10 -24.94 10.25
C LEU A 487 12.66 -25.48 10.17
N GLN A 488 12.50 -26.74 10.56
CA GLN A 488 11.22 -27.47 10.51
C GLN A 488 10.07 -26.80 11.30
N VAL A 489 10.37 -26.14 12.43
CA VAL A 489 9.36 -25.63 13.37
C VAL A 489 8.42 -24.58 12.77
N LEU A 490 8.85 -23.84 11.72
CA LEU A 490 8.00 -22.84 11.06
C LEU A 490 6.83 -23.47 10.28
N MET A 491 6.87 -24.79 10.02
CA MET A 491 5.77 -25.56 9.42
C MET A 491 4.84 -26.19 10.47
N GLU A 492 5.20 -26.17 11.76
CA GLU A 492 4.42 -26.85 12.80
C GLU A 492 3.11 -26.09 13.11
N PRO A 493 1.97 -26.78 13.22
CA PRO A 493 0.71 -26.14 13.59
C PRO A 493 0.80 -25.43 14.94
N GLY A 494 0.42 -24.15 14.97
CA GLY A 494 0.46 -23.33 16.18
C GLY A 494 1.74 -22.51 16.38
N THR A 495 2.81 -22.74 15.61
CA THR A 495 4.01 -21.87 15.64
C THR A 495 3.65 -20.43 15.28
N PHE A 496 2.77 -20.24 14.29
CA PHE A 496 2.16 -18.96 13.97
C PHE A 496 0.65 -19.11 13.88
N VAL A 497 -0.07 -18.09 14.32
CA VAL A 497 -1.53 -17.97 14.27
C VAL A 497 -1.95 -16.77 13.43
N ARG A 498 -3.25 -16.63 13.13
CA ARG A 498 -3.75 -15.57 12.24
C ARG A 498 -3.41 -14.16 12.76
N GLU A 499 -3.28 -14.00 14.07
CA GLU A 499 -2.94 -12.75 14.75
C GLU A 499 -1.44 -12.40 14.66
N ASP A 500 -0.61 -13.28 14.10
CA ASP A 500 0.81 -13.03 13.81
C ASP A 500 1.03 -12.43 12.40
N THR A 501 0.00 -12.42 11.53
CA THR A 501 0.07 -11.88 10.16
C THR A 501 -0.92 -10.74 9.91
N PHE A 502 -0.64 -9.88 8.93
CA PHE A 502 -1.63 -8.94 8.38
C PHE A 502 -2.60 -9.66 7.44
N ASP A 503 -2.07 -10.56 6.61
CA ASP A 503 -2.80 -11.35 5.62
C ASP A 503 -2.44 -12.84 5.71
N ASN A 504 -2.27 -13.50 4.57
CA ASN A 504 -2.07 -14.93 4.45
C ASN A 504 -0.59 -15.33 4.71
N CYS A 505 0.36 -14.40 4.60
CA CYS A 505 1.80 -14.71 4.74
C CYS A 505 2.68 -13.57 5.29
N HIS A 506 2.24 -12.31 5.20
CA HIS A 506 3.02 -11.17 5.68
C HIS A 506 2.86 -11.01 7.19
N PHE A 507 3.94 -11.28 7.93
CA PHE A 507 3.98 -11.11 9.39
C PHE A 507 3.74 -9.65 9.79
N ASN A 508 2.94 -9.45 10.83
CA ASN A 508 2.87 -8.17 11.54
C ASN A 508 4.02 -8.04 12.56
N GLU A 509 4.02 -7.02 13.40
CA GLU A 509 5.09 -6.74 14.37
C GLU A 509 5.22 -7.87 15.41
N ARG A 510 4.11 -8.52 15.78
CA ARG A 510 4.08 -9.66 16.70
C ARG A 510 4.66 -10.92 16.03
N GLY A 511 4.19 -11.25 14.83
CA GLY A 511 4.75 -12.37 14.06
C GLY A 511 6.22 -12.17 13.73
N SER A 512 6.63 -10.93 13.44
CA SER A 512 8.02 -10.59 13.15
C SER A 512 8.95 -10.79 14.35
N LYS A 513 8.50 -10.44 15.56
CA LYS A 513 9.24 -10.71 16.81
C LYS A 513 9.38 -12.23 17.04
N ARG A 514 8.34 -13.03 16.78
CA ARG A 514 8.37 -14.50 16.92
C ARG A 514 9.26 -15.17 15.87
N MET A 515 9.12 -14.79 14.60
CA MET A 515 9.96 -15.29 13.49
C MET A 515 11.45 -15.03 13.76
N ALA A 516 11.80 -13.83 14.22
CA ALA A 516 13.15 -13.49 14.62
C ALA A 516 13.68 -14.33 15.78
N GLU A 517 12.83 -14.70 16.73
CA GLU A 517 13.18 -15.52 17.88
C GLU A 517 13.41 -16.99 17.51
N GLU A 518 12.52 -17.62 16.74
CA GLU A 518 12.70 -19.01 16.32
C GLU A 518 13.91 -19.17 15.38
N VAL A 519 14.11 -18.25 14.44
CA VAL A 519 15.32 -18.25 13.60
C VAL A 519 16.58 -18.02 14.44
N PHE A 520 16.57 -17.09 15.41
CA PHE A 520 17.73 -16.87 16.27
C PHE A 520 18.10 -18.12 17.10
N ARG A 521 17.12 -18.73 17.78
CA ARG A 521 17.32 -19.96 18.57
C ARG A 521 17.89 -21.08 17.71
N PHE A 522 17.37 -21.24 16.48
CA PHE A 522 17.89 -22.24 15.54
C PHE A 522 19.33 -21.96 15.12
N LEU A 523 19.65 -20.73 14.71
CA LEU A 523 21.01 -20.35 14.29
C LEU A 523 22.04 -20.46 15.43
N GLU A 524 21.63 -20.22 16.68
CA GLU A 524 22.48 -20.45 17.85
C GLU A 524 22.67 -21.95 18.14
N GLY A 525 21.59 -22.74 18.12
CA GLY A 525 21.62 -24.20 18.32
C GLY A 525 22.43 -24.95 17.25
N GLN A 526 22.46 -24.43 16.03
CA GLN A 526 23.30 -24.93 14.92
C GLN A 526 24.73 -24.35 14.93
N HIS A 527 25.10 -23.55 15.94
CA HIS A 527 26.41 -22.89 16.08
C HIS A 527 26.81 -22.02 14.86
N LEU A 528 25.82 -21.44 14.18
CA LEU A 528 26.03 -20.59 13.00
C LEU A 528 26.38 -19.15 13.37
N ILE A 529 25.87 -18.67 14.52
CA ILE A 529 26.22 -17.39 15.15
C ILE A 529 27.52 -17.54 15.97
N PRO A 530 28.51 -16.63 15.85
CA PRO A 530 29.75 -16.71 16.63
C PRO A 530 29.53 -16.68 18.14
N PRO A 531 30.47 -17.22 18.96
CA PRO A 531 30.47 -17.02 20.41
C PRO A 531 30.61 -15.52 20.77
N PRO A 532 30.24 -15.11 22.00
CA PRO A 532 30.25 -13.71 22.39
C PRO A 532 31.63 -13.09 22.15
N SER A 533 31.66 -11.81 21.78
CA SER A 533 32.94 -11.09 21.77
C SER A 533 33.53 -11.16 23.18
N ARG A 534 34.76 -11.70 23.32
CA ARG A 534 35.54 -11.56 24.55
C ARG A 534 35.90 -10.08 24.71
N GLN A 535 34.98 -9.29 25.26
CA GLN A 535 35.33 -8.00 25.83
C GLN A 535 36.30 -8.27 26.98
N GLY A 536 37.36 -7.46 27.04
CA GLY A 536 38.53 -7.79 27.84
C GLY A 536 38.21 -7.92 29.32
N VAL A 537 38.62 -9.05 29.90
CA VAL A 537 39.17 -9.03 31.26
C VAL A 537 40.56 -8.41 31.10
N ALA A 538 40.67 -7.13 31.44
CA ALA A 538 41.90 -6.35 31.49
C ALA A 538 41.79 -5.36 32.67
#